data_AF-A0A956VB81-F1
#
_entry.id   AF-A0A956VB81-F1
#
_cell.length_a   1.000
_cell.length_b   1.000
_cell.length_c   1.000
_cell.angle_alpha   90.00
_cell.angle_beta   90.00
_cell.angle_gamma   90.00
#
_symmetry.space_group_name_H-M   'P 1'
#
loop_
_entity.id
_entity.type
_entity.pdbx_description
1 polymer ?
#
loop_
_entity_poly.entity_id
_entity_poly.type
_entity_poly.pdbx_seq_one_letter_code
_entity_poly.pdbx_strand_id
1 'polypeptide(L)'
;GPGFGSFLKDVFSGLWEAGRVEGKSKDLAEAYKSWSKGYKNNDEKAAALVALCEGEKVVLVIDDASSISASTRPWMIKFVETCTVIAGIEPSALKKNGSKRFWKLFDEVRLGPLSKGESLELIELLMSKYQINADDSEIYKRAVLDLAQGSPFELNRLVKYHSSEALVKSREIFSGSEIFVERDVKQLALAPLLFIVT
;
A
#
# COMPACT_ATOMS: atom_id res chain seq x y z
N GLY A 1 11.97 7.04 -1.67
CA GLY A 1 11.05 6.55 -2.70
C GLY A 1 11.83 6.23 -3.96
N PRO A 2 11.48 5.15 -4.66
CA PRO A 2 12.12 4.82 -5.94
C PRO A 2 11.86 5.93 -6.96
N GLY A 3 12.83 6.19 -7.84
CA GLY A 3 12.72 7.26 -8.84
C GLY A 3 11.64 6.96 -9.90
N PHE A 4 11.25 7.99 -10.67
CA PHE A 4 10.20 7.87 -11.70
C PHE A 4 10.39 6.71 -12.68
N GLY A 5 11.63 6.38 -13.03
CA GLY A 5 11.91 5.23 -13.91
C GLY A 5 11.52 3.88 -13.31
N SER A 6 11.60 3.71 -11.99
CA SER A 6 11.09 2.52 -11.31
C SER A 6 9.58 2.45 -11.38
N PHE A 7 8.91 3.58 -11.10
CA PHE A 7 7.46 3.67 -11.23
C PHE A 7 7.00 3.27 -12.65
N LEU A 8 7.66 3.78 -13.70
CA LEU A 8 7.32 3.39 -15.08
C LEU A 8 7.56 1.89 -15.35
N LYS A 9 8.58 1.30 -14.74
CA LYS A 9 8.82 -0.15 -14.81
C LYS A 9 7.71 -0.95 -14.13
N ASP A 10 7.22 -0.48 -12.98
CA ASP A 10 6.16 -1.16 -12.24
C ASP A 10 4.82 -1.06 -12.99
N VAL A 11 4.50 0.12 -13.54
CA VAL A 11 3.35 0.32 -14.44
C VAL A 11 3.44 -0.58 -15.66
N PHE A 12 4.61 -0.64 -16.31
CA PHE A 12 4.85 -1.56 -17.43
C PHE A 12 4.57 -3.00 -17.03
N SER A 13 5.06 -3.42 -15.87
CA SER A 13 4.92 -4.80 -15.40
C SER A 13 3.44 -5.17 -15.21
N GLY A 14 2.66 -4.30 -14.56
CA GLY A 14 1.21 -4.50 -14.42
C GLY A 14 0.47 -4.53 -15.76
N LEU A 15 0.80 -3.64 -16.69
CA LEU A 15 0.19 -3.63 -18.03
C LEU A 15 0.59 -4.85 -18.88
N TRP A 16 1.81 -5.34 -18.71
CA TRP A 16 2.30 -6.56 -19.35
C TRP A 16 1.59 -7.80 -18.80
N GLU A 17 1.44 -7.92 -17.49
CA GLU A 17 0.66 -8.99 -16.85
C GLU A 17 -0.82 -8.96 -17.28
N ALA A 18 -1.36 -7.76 -17.49
CA ALA A 18 -2.70 -7.54 -18.03
C ALA A 18 -2.80 -7.78 -19.56
N GLY A 19 -1.71 -8.18 -20.23
CA GLY A 19 -1.70 -8.52 -21.65
C GLY A 19 -1.80 -7.32 -22.61
N ARG A 20 -1.55 -6.10 -22.14
CA ARG A 20 -1.67 -4.87 -22.94
C ARG A 20 -0.41 -4.47 -23.68
N VAL A 21 0.74 -4.91 -23.19
CA VAL A 21 2.01 -4.65 -23.85
C VAL A 21 2.20 -5.65 -24.99
N GLU A 22 2.37 -5.15 -26.21
CA GLU A 22 2.73 -5.97 -27.35
C GLU A 22 4.16 -6.51 -27.22
N GLY A 23 4.35 -7.81 -27.45
CA GLY A 23 5.65 -8.46 -27.40
C GLY A 23 5.63 -9.70 -26.52
N LYS A 24 5.57 -10.88 -27.16
CA LYS A 24 5.60 -12.19 -26.51
C LYS A 24 7.03 -12.54 -26.05
N SER A 25 7.52 -11.93 -24.98
CA SER A 25 8.51 -12.62 -24.14
C SER A 25 7.78 -13.30 -22.99
N LYS A 26 8.25 -14.47 -22.54
CA LYS A 26 7.81 -15.08 -21.27
C LYS A 26 8.52 -14.45 -20.07
N ASP A 27 9.58 -13.67 -20.33
CA ASP A 27 10.41 -13.02 -19.34
C ASP A 27 10.09 -11.52 -19.28
N LEU A 28 9.60 -11.07 -18.13
CA LEU A 28 9.23 -9.68 -17.87
C LEU A 28 10.43 -8.73 -17.98
N ALA A 29 11.61 -9.15 -17.53
CA ALA A 29 12.81 -8.31 -17.56
C ALA A 29 13.31 -8.11 -19.00
N GLU A 30 13.28 -9.14 -19.83
CA GLU A 30 13.58 -9.05 -21.25
C GLU A 30 12.52 -8.24 -22.01
N ALA A 31 11.24 -8.43 -21.68
CA ALA A 31 10.14 -7.65 -22.25
C ALA A 31 10.34 -6.16 -21.97
N TYR A 32 10.57 -5.79 -20.70
CA TYR A 32 10.81 -4.41 -20.29
C TYR A 32 12.04 -3.83 -20.98
N LYS A 33 13.15 -4.58 -21.05
CA LYS A 33 14.37 -4.12 -21.72
C LYS A 33 14.14 -3.88 -23.21
N SER A 34 13.38 -4.74 -23.87
CA SER A 34 13.08 -4.65 -25.30
C SER A 34 12.15 -3.47 -25.58
N TRP A 35 11.07 -3.35 -24.83
CA TRP A 35 10.15 -2.20 -24.89
C TRP A 35 10.88 -0.89 -24.59
N SER A 36 11.67 -0.84 -23.52
CA SER A 36 12.38 0.36 -23.09
C SER A 36 13.43 0.84 -24.10
N LYS A 37 13.96 -0.02 -24.98
CA LYS A 37 14.89 0.40 -26.05
C LYS A 37 14.21 1.23 -27.13
N GLY A 38 12.88 1.10 -27.28
CA GLY A 38 12.09 1.88 -28.24
C GLY A 38 11.95 3.35 -27.87
N TYR A 39 12.32 3.74 -26.64
CA TYR A 39 12.10 5.07 -26.10
C TYR A 39 13.39 5.69 -25.57
N LYS A 40 13.63 6.96 -25.89
CA LYS A 40 14.89 7.66 -25.59
C LYS A 40 15.00 8.10 -24.13
N ASN A 41 13.88 8.41 -23.49
CA ASN A 41 13.83 8.97 -22.15
C ASN A 41 12.56 8.53 -21.40
N ASN A 42 12.41 8.97 -20.15
CA ASN A 42 11.26 8.62 -19.32
C ASN A 42 9.96 9.31 -19.76
N ASP A 43 10.04 10.46 -20.44
CA ASP A 43 8.87 11.17 -20.94
C ASP A 43 8.19 10.39 -22.07
N GLU A 44 8.96 9.89 -23.03
CA GLU A 44 8.45 9.04 -24.10
C GLU A 44 7.88 7.72 -23.56
N LYS A 45 8.54 7.12 -22.56
CA LYS A 45 8.03 5.91 -21.88
C LYS A 45 6.72 6.16 -21.16
N ALA A 46 6.61 7.28 -20.43
CA ALA A 46 5.39 7.64 -19.74
C ALA A 46 4.23 7.89 -20.72
N ALA A 47 4.50 8.57 -21.85
CA ALA A 47 3.51 8.75 -22.91
C ALA A 47 2.97 7.42 -23.44
N ALA A 48 3.86 6.48 -23.74
CA ALA A 48 3.48 5.16 -24.23
C ALA A 48 2.66 4.36 -23.21
N LEU A 49 3.03 4.41 -21.93
CA LEU A 49 2.27 3.73 -20.87
C LEU A 49 0.89 4.36 -20.64
N VAL A 50 0.78 5.69 -20.73
CA VAL A 50 -0.52 6.38 -20.66
C VAL A 50 -1.42 5.92 -21.82
N ALA A 51 -0.89 5.85 -23.04
CA ALA A 51 -1.67 5.38 -24.19
C ALA A 51 -2.18 3.94 -24.01
N LEU A 52 -1.41 3.06 -23.37
CA LEU A 52 -1.84 1.69 -23.06
C LEU A 52 -2.95 1.62 -21.99
N CYS A 53 -3.14 2.68 -21.22
CA CYS A 53 -4.23 2.80 -20.26
C CYS A 53 -5.53 3.31 -20.90
N GLU A 54 -5.50 3.84 -22.12
CA GLU A 54 -6.69 4.35 -22.80
C GLU A 54 -7.65 3.21 -23.19
N GLY A 55 -8.96 3.49 -23.19
CA GLY A 55 -9.99 2.60 -23.77
C GLY A 55 -10.58 1.52 -22.86
N GLU A 56 -9.97 1.21 -21.72
CA GLU A 56 -10.52 0.25 -20.74
C GLU A 56 -10.28 0.71 -19.30
N LYS A 57 -10.99 0.11 -18.33
CA LYS A 57 -10.89 0.45 -16.91
C LYS A 57 -9.59 -0.07 -16.29
N VAL A 58 -8.49 0.65 -16.46
CA VAL A 58 -7.26 0.44 -15.70
C VAL A 58 -7.37 1.11 -14.33
N VAL A 59 -6.97 0.39 -13.28
CA VAL A 59 -6.82 0.92 -11.92
C VAL A 59 -5.34 0.86 -11.55
N LEU A 60 -4.72 2.02 -11.35
CA LEU A 60 -3.35 2.15 -10.92
C LEU A 60 -3.31 2.43 -9.41
N VAL A 61 -2.74 1.51 -8.64
CA VAL A 61 -2.56 1.66 -7.19
C VAL A 61 -1.10 1.99 -6.88
N ILE A 62 -0.87 3.11 -6.20
CA ILE A 62 0.45 3.61 -5.81
C ILE A 62 0.51 3.62 -4.30
N ASP A 63 1.30 2.73 -3.71
CA ASP A 63 1.38 2.57 -2.25
C ASP A 63 1.99 3.79 -1.55
N ASP A 64 3.10 4.33 -2.07
CA ASP A 64 3.74 5.55 -1.58
C ASP A 64 3.96 6.60 -2.68
N ALA A 65 3.02 7.53 -2.78
CA ALA A 65 3.07 8.67 -3.68
C ALA A 65 3.79 9.89 -3.07
N SER A 66 4.39 9.78 -1.87
CA SER A 66 5.04 10.90 -1.17
C SER A 66 6.27 11.44 -1.90
N SER A 67 6.83 10.65 -2.83
CA SER A 67 8.01 10.96 -3.63
C SER A 67 7.71 11.70 -4.95
N ILE A 68 6.43 11.94 -5.28
CA ILE A 68 6.04 12.67 -6.48
C ILE A 68 6.65 14.08 -6.46
N SER A 69 7.39 14.39 -7.52
CA SER A 69 8.22 15.59 -7.68
C SER A 69 7.59 16.60 -8.66
N ALA A 70 8.21 17.77 -8.84
CA ALA A 70 7.78 18.72 -9.86
C ALA A 70 7.92 18.17 -11.29
N SER A 71 8.98 17.41 -11.57
CA SER A 71 9.26 16.87 -12.90
C SER A 71 8.34 15.71 -13.29
N THR A 72 7.83 14.95 -12.32
CA THR A 72 6.99 13.77 -12.58
C THR A 72 5.50 14.09 -12.62
N ARG A 73 5.09 15.17 -11.95
CA ARG A 73 3.69 15.62 -11.87
C ARG A 73 2.95 15.73 -13.20
N PRO A 74 3.52 16.29 -14.28
CA PRO A 74 2.81 16.37 -15.55
C PRO A 74 2.34 15.01 -16.09
N TRP A 75 3.15 13.96 -15.90
CA TRP A 75 2.78 12.60 -16.28
C TRP A 75 1.77 11.98 -15.33
N MET A 76 1.89 12.24 -14.03
CA MET A 76 0.90 11.78 -13.06
C MET A 76 -0.49 12.36 -13.32
N ILE A 77 -0.56 13.63 -13.75
CA ILE A 77 -1.83 14.26 -14.18
C ILE A 77 -2.42 13.50 -15.36
N LYS A 78 -1.61 13.17 -16.38
CA LYS A 78 -2.09 12.39 -17.53
C LYS A 78 -2.59 11.00 -17.14
N PHE A 79 -1.93 10.32 -16.20
CA PHE A 79 -2.44 9.05 -15.68
C PHE A 79 -3.80 9.24 -14.99
N VAL A 80 -3.96 10.26 -14.14
CA VAL A 80 -5.24 10.58 -13.48
C VAL A 80 -6.35 10.91 -14.49
N GLU A 81 -6.01 11.59 -15.58
CA GLU A 81 -6.97 11.92 -16.65
C GLU A 81 -7.36 10.72 -17.51
N THR A 82 -6.52 9.67 -17.54
CA THR A 82 -6.68 8.52 -18.43
C THR A 82 -7.24 7.29 -17.73
N CYS A 83 -6.88 7.06 -16.47
CA CYS A 83 -7.27 5.88 -15.71
C CYS A 83 -7.56 6.21 -14.23
N THR A 84 -8.15 5.26 -13.51
CA THR A 84 -8.37 5.43 -12.07
C THR A 84 -7.05 5.29 -11.33
N VAL A 85 -6.63 6.34 -10.63
CA VAL A 85 -5.41 6.32 -9.81
C VAL A 85 -5.78 6.37 -8.33
N ILE A 86 -5.34 5.37 -7.58
CA ILE A 86 -5.43 5.31 -6.11
C ILE A 86 -4.03 5.52 -5.57
N ALA A 87 -3.84 6.51 -4.71
CA ALA A 87 -2.53 6.87 -4.19
C ALA A 87 -2.52 6.90 -2.66
N GLY A 88 -1.69 6.05 -2.05
CA GLY A 88 -1.28 6.16 -0.66
C GLY A 88 -0.29 7.30 -0.50
N ILE A 89 -0.52 8.15 0.49
CA ILE A 89 0.32 9.31 0.74
C ILE A 89 0.44 9.58 2.23
N GLU A 90 1.67 9.86 2.66
CA GLU A 90 1.90 10.35 3.99
C GLU A 90 1.37 11.80 4.13
N PRO A 91 0.59 12.14 5.18
CA PRO A 91 0.01 13.48 5.32
C PRO A 91 1.00 14.66 5.25
N SER A 92 2.28 14.43 5.60
CA SER A 92 3.32 15.45 5.48
C SER A 92 3.61 15.85 4.03
N ALA A 93 3.46 14.92 3.08
CA ALA A 93 3.71 15.16 1.66
C ALA A 93 2.67 16.08 1.01
N LEU A 94 1.46 16.16 1.58
CA LEU A 94 0.43 17.14 1.18
C LEU A 94 0.82 18.59 1.51
N LYS A 95 1.70 18.78 2.51
CA LYS A 95 2.18 20.11 2.92
C LYS A 95 3.31 20.64 2.05
N LYS A 96 3.89 19.82 1.16
CA LYS A 96 4.99 20.24 0.26
C LYS A 96 4.53 21.37 -0.67
N ASN A 97 5.37 22.40 -0.80
CA ASN A 97 5.06 23.54 -1.66
C ASN A 97 4.93 23.12 -3.14
N GLY A 98 3.91 23.65 -3.81
CA GLY A 98 3.67 23.42 -5.24
C GLY A 98 2.90 22.15 -5.59
N SER A 99 2.70 21.18 -4.68
CA SER A 99 1.96 19.94 -4.97
C SER A 99 0.45 20.07 -4.74
N LYS A 100 -0.01 21.10 -4.02
CA LYS A 100 -1.43 21.32 -3.69
C LYS A 100 -2.38 21.23 -4.89
N ARG A 101 -2.01 21.80 -6.05
CA ARG A 101 -2.86 21.76 -7.25
C ARG A 101 -3.03 20.34 -7.79
N PHE A 102 -1.96 19.54 -7.73
CA PHE A 102 -1.99 18.15 -8.16
C PHE A 102 -2.87 17.30 -7.23
N TRP A 103 -2.71 17.45 -5.92
CA TRP A 103 -3.49 16.67 -4.95
C TRP A 103 -4.99 17.01 -4.94
N LYS A 104 -5.38 18.20 -5.42
CA LYS A 104 -6.79 18.57 -5.61
C LYS A 104 -7.50 17.80 -6.72
N LEU A 105 -6.77 17.02 -7.53
CA LEU A 105 -7.36 16.15 -8.54
C LEU A 105 -7.90 14.83 -7.94
N PHE A 106 -7.60 14.57 -6.67
CA PHE A 106 -7.99 13.36 -5.96
C PHE A 106 -9.06 13.67 -4.92
N ASP A 107 -9.97 12.71 -4.72
CA ASP A 107 -10.84 12.71 -3.55
C ASP A 107 -10.07 12.18 -2.33
N GLU A 108 -10.10 12.94 -1.23
CA GLU A 108 -9.39 12.58 -0.01
C GLU A 108 -10.18 11.56 0.81
N VAL A 109 -9.64 10.36 0.95
CA VAL A 109 -10.14 9.34 1.88
C VAL A 109 -9.19 9.22 3.06
N ARG A 110 -9.69 9.59 4.25
CA ARG A 110 -8.92 9.46 5.49
C ARG A 110 -9.18 8.09 6.11
N LEU A 111 -8.12 7.30 6.23
CA LEU A 111 -8.14 6.05 6.98
C LEU A 111 -7.78 6.35 8.44
N GLY A 112 -8.77 6.23 9.32
CA GLY A 112 -8.56 6.25 10.76
C GLY A 112 -8.10 4.90 11.30
N PRO A 113 -7.74 4.82 12.59
CA PRO A 113 -7.61 3.54 13.26
C PRO A 113 -8.96 2.79 13.21
N LEU A 114 -8.88 1.46 13.26
CA LEU A 114 -10.06 0.62 13.39
C LEU A 114 -10.82 0.98 14.67
N SER A 115 -12.15 0.92 14.60
CA SER A 115 -12.98 1.00 15.80
C SER A 115 -12.66 -0.16 16.75
N LYS A 116 -13.11 -0.05 18.00
CA LYS A 116 -12.95 -1.12 18.99
C LYS A 116 -13.53 -2.46 18.51
N GLY A 117 -14.71 -2.42 17.87
CA GLY A 117 -15.36 -3.63 17.34
C GLY A 117 -14.54 -4.28 16.23
N GLU A 118 -14.19 -3.51 15.20
CA GLU A 118 -13.38 -4.00 14.07
C GLU A 118 -12.00 -4.50 14.52
N SER A 119 -11.39 -3.85 15.51
CA SER A 119 -10.11 -4.28 16.07
C SER A 119 -10.23 -5.62 16.78
N LEU A 120 -11.29 -5.83 17.57
CA LEU A 120 -11.54 -7.10 18.26
C LEU A 120 -11.80 -8.22 17.25
N GLU A 121 -12.61 -7.98 16.23
CA GLU A 121 -12.86 -8.93 15.13
C GLU A 121 -11.55 -9.31 14.43
N LEU A 122 -10.69 -8.32 14.13
CA LEU A 122 -9.39 -8.57 13.52
C LEU A 122 -8.47 -9.38 14.46
N ILE A 123 -8.42 -9.06 15.76
CA ILE A 123 -7.63 -9.83 16.73
C ILE A 123 -8.07 -11.30 16.74
N GLU A 124 -9.37 -11.57 16.78
CA GLU A 124 -9.89 -12.94 16.79
C GLU A 124 -9.51 -13.71 15.54
N LEU A 125 -9.61 -13.09 14.36
CA LEU A 125 -9.15 -13.68 13.10
C LEU A 125 -7.65 -13.96 13.12
N LEU A 126 -6.84 -13.04 13.65
CA LEU A 126 -5.39 -13.21 13.75
C LEU A 126 -5.01 -14.29 14.75
N MET A 127 -5.68 -14.36 15.90
CA MET A 127 -5.48 -15.42 16.89
C MET A 127 -5.79 -16.79 16.29
N SER A 128 -6.88 -16.92 15.54
CA SER A 128 -7.20 -18.16 14.82
C SER A 128 -6.15 -18.49 13.75
N LYS A 129 -5.70 -17.50 12.98
CA LYS A 129 -4.69 -17.67 11.91
C LYS A 129 -3.34 -18.11 12.45
N TYR A 130 -2.92 -17.53 13.58
CA TYR A 130 -1.62 -17.80 14.21
C TYR A 130 -1.69 -18.85 15.32
N GLN A 131 -2.85 -19.46 15.53
CA GLN A 131 -3.09 -20.50 16.55
C GLN A 131 -2.69 -20.05 17.96
N ILE A 132 -3.00 -18.79 18.30
CA ILE A 132 -2.70 -18.23 19.61
C ILE A 132 -3.62 -18.86 20.65
N ASN A 133 -3.01 -19.51 21.63
CA ASN A 133 -3.69 -20.02 22.81
C ASN A 133 -3.32 -19.13 24.00
N ALA A 134 -4.28 -18.38 24.53
CA ALA A 134 -4.07 -17.50 25.70
C ALA A 134 -4.76 -18.09 26.93
N ASP A 135 -4.16 -17.91 28.11
CA ASP A 135 -4.75 -18.36 29.38
C ASP A 135 -6.07 -17.65 29.70
N ASP A 136 -6.16 -16.36 29.37
CA ASP A 136 -7.37 -15.56 29.35
C ASP A 136 -7.46 -14.77 28.03
N SER A 137 -8.35 -15.23 27.14
CA SER A 137 -8.54 -14.62 25.82
C SER A 137 -9.07 -13.19 25.89
N GLU A 138 -9.87 -12.84 26.91
CA GLU A 138 -10.43 -11.50 27.03
C GLU A 138 -9.39 -10.49 27.52
N ILE A 139 -8.53 -10.88 28.47
CA ILE A 139 -7.39 -10.07 28.90
C ILE A 139 -6.41 -9.89 27.75
N TYR A 140 -6.12 -10.95 27.00
CA TYR A 140 -5.25 -10.90 25.83
C TYR A 140 -5.74 -9.90 24.78
N LYS A 141 -7.00 -10.02 24.34
CA LYS A 141 -7.60 -9.12 23.35
C LYS A 141 -7.55 -7.66 23.81
N ARG A 142 -7.86 -7.37 25.08
CA ARG A 142 -7.81 -6.00 25.62
C ARG A 142 -6.40 -5.45 25.63
N ALA A 143 -5.42 -6.21 26.10
CA ALA A 143 -4.04 -5.76 26.16
C ALA A 143 -3.46 -5.51 24.74
N VAL A 144 -3.72 -6.41 23.79
CA VAL A 144 -3.32 -6.21 22.37
C VAL A 144 -3.99 -4.97 21.78
N LEU A 145 -5.29 -4.78 22.03
CA LEU A 145 -6.03 -3.60 21.58
C LEU A 145 -5.47 -2.30 22.16
N ASP A 146 -5.21 -2.27 23.46
CA ASP A 146 -4.69 -1.08 24.17
C ASP A 146 -3.30 -0.69 23.67
N LEU A 147 -2.46 -1.68 23.33
CA LEU A 147 -1.13 -1.46 22.75
C LEU A 147 -1.20 -1.01 21.29
N ALA A 148 -2.02 -1.65 20.47
CA ALA A 148 -2.11 -1.36 19.04
C ALA A 148 -2.91 -0.10 18.70
N GLN A 149 -3.78 0.35 19.60
CA GLN A 149 -4.63 1.53 19.44
C GLN A 149 -5.43 1.54 18.13
N GLY A 150 -5.91 0.36 17.71
CA GLY A 150 -6.68 0.17 16.48
C GLY A 150 -5.87 0.18 15.18
N SER A 151 -4.54 0.16 15.23
CA SER A 151 -3.69 0.00 14.04
C SER A 151 -3.70 -1.46 13.55
N PRO A 152 -4.20 -1.75 12.32
CA PRO A 152 -4.20 -3.13 11.79
C PRO A 152 -2.80 -3.76 11.74
N PHE A 153 -1.78 -2.95 11.42
CA PHE A 153 -0.41 -3.42 11.37
C PHE A 153 0.11 -3.85 12.75
N GLU A 154 -0.09 -3.01 13.76
CA GLU A 154 0.35 -3.32 15.13
C GLU A 154 -0.43 -4.49 15.71
N LEU A 155 -1.73 -4.58 15.46
CA LEU A 155 -2.54 -5.75 15.83
C LEU A 155 -1.94 -7.05 15.26
N ASN A 156 -1.66 -7.08 13.96
CA ASN A 156 -1.02 -8.23 13.32
C ASN A 156 0.39 -8.51 13.88
N ARG A 157 1.21 -7.47 14.09
CA ARG A 157 2.57 -7.61 14.63
C ARG A 157 2.57 -8.23 16.03
N LEU A 158 1.74 -7.69 16.93
CA LEU A 158 1.63 -8.14 18.32
C LEU A 158 1.07 -9.56 18.40
N VAL A 159 0.02 -9.88 17.64
CA VAL A 159 -0.55 -11.23 17.66
C VAL A 159 0.44 -12.25 17.08
N LYS A 160 1.09 -11.92 15.96
CA LYS A 160 2.09 -12.80 15.34
C LYS A 160 3.30 -13.04 16.24
N TYR A 161 3.71 -12.05 17.05
CA TYR A 161 4.83 -12.20 17.98
C TYR A 161 4.65 -13.40 18.92
N HIS A 162 3.43 -13.62 19.40
CA HIS A 162 3.11 -14.71 20.31
C HIS A 162 2.83 -16.06 19.61
N SER A 163 2.98 -16.15 18.27
CA SER A 163 2.69 -17.38 17.51
C SER A 163 3.62 -18.56 17.80
N SER A 164 4.80 -18.30 18.37
CA SER A 164 5.73 -19.34 18.80
C SER A 164 5.49 -19.85 20.22
N GLU A 165 4.57 -19.23 20.96
CA GLU A 165 4.29 -19.59 22.35
C GLU A 165 3.21 -20.69 22.42
N ALA A 166 3.46 -21.71 23.24
CA ALA A 166 2.49 -22.80 23.45
C ALA A 166 1.25 -22.33 24.24
N LEU A 167 1.43 -21.34 25.12
CA LEU A 167 0.37 -20.69 25.90
C LEU A 167 0.85 -19.29 26.29
N VAL A 168 0.14 -18.27 25.86
CA VAL A 168 0.40 -16.88 26.23
C VAL A 168 -0.20 -16.62 27.61
N LYS A 169 0.64 -16.25 28.59
CA LYS A 169 0.15 -15.88 29.92
C LYS A 169 -0.18 -14.41 29.99
N SER A 170 -1.24 -14.07 30.73
CA SER A 170 -1.73 -12.70 30.87
C SER A 170 -0.67 -11.68 31.35
N ARG A 171 0.32 -12.13 32.12
CA ARG A 171 1.45 -11.30 32.60
C ARG A 171 2.55 -11.04 31.56
N GLU A 172 2.65 -11.88 30.53
CA GLU A 172 3.70 -11.84 29.50
C GLU A 172 3.34 -10.92 28.33
N ILE A 173 2.06 -10.52 28.24
CA ILE A 173 1.56 -9.61 27.19
C ILE A 173 2.24 -8.23 27.28
N PHE A 174 2.55 -7.77 28.50
CA PHE A 174 3.22 -6.49 28.72
C PHE A 174 4.73 -6.56 28.52
N SER A 175 5.37 -7.73 28.63
CA SER A 175 6.82 -7.88 28.39
C SER A 175 7.21 -7.81 26.90
N GLY A 176 6.27 -8.07 25.99
CA GLY A 176 6.49 -7.86 24.54
C GLY A 176 6.57 -6.37 24.14
N SER A 177 6.21 -5.46 25.04
CA SER A 177 6.23 -4.01 24.79
C SER A 177 7.63 -3.39 24.78
N GLU A 178 8.64 -4.07 25.33
CA GLU A 178 10.03 -3.55 25.39
C GLU A 178 10.81 -3.75 24.08
N ILE A 179 10.30 -4.53 23.14
CA ILE A 179 10.82 -4.56 21.75
C ILE A 179 10.19 -3.40 20.99
N PHE A 180 10.52 -2.18 21.43
CA PHE A 180 10.36 -0.95 20.66
C PHE A 180 11.26 -1.05 19.42
N VAL A 181 10.75 -1.65 18.35
CA VAL A 181 11.21 -1.26 17.01
C VAL A 181 10.70 0.17 16.81
N GLU A 182 11.61 1.09 16.49
CA GLU A 182 11.37 2.53 16.34
C GLU A 182 9.97 2.84 15.82
N ARG A 183 9.29 3.78 16.49
CA ARG A 183 8.00 4.40 16.11
C ARG A 183 8.01 5.10 14.74
N ASP A 184 9.02 4.83 13.90
CA ASP A 184 9.25 5.45 12.60
C ASP A 184 8.68 4.67 11.42
N VAL A 185 8.12 3.47 11.62
CA VAL A 185 7.37 2.84 10.53
C VAL A 185 5.95 3.39 10.54
N LYS A 186 5.78 4.54 9.88
CA LYS A 186 4.49 5.01 9.35
C LYS A 186 3.97 3.96 8.37
N GLN A 187 3.39 2.88 8.89
CA GLN A 187 2.78 1.84 8.09
C GLN A 187 1.37 2.23 7.74
N LEU A 188 1.25 2.92 6.60
CA LEU A 188 0.05 2.87 5.79
C LEU A 188 0.04 1.49 5.11
N ALA A 189 -1.00 0.71 5.39
CA ALA A 189 -1.40 -0.40 4.52
C ALA A 189 -2.79 -0.05 3.97
N LEU A 190 -2.88 0.10 2.64
CA LEU A 190 -4.12 0.35 1.91
C LEU A 190 -4.60 -0.94 1.25
N ALA A 191 -5.82 -1.38 1.59
CA ALA A 191 -6.81 -2.02 0.70
C ALA A 191 -8.03 -2.48 1.53
N PRO A 192 -9.27 -2.58 0.98
CA PRO A 192 -9.81 -2.03 -0.27
C PRO A 192 -11.10 -1.21 -0.05
N LEU A 193 -11.25 -0.05 -0.71
CA LEU A 193 -12.59 0.37 -1.16
C LEU A 193 -12.76 -0.13 -2.58
N LEU A 194 -13.36 -1.31 -2.68
CA LEU A 194 -13.84 -1.92 -3.90
C LEU A 194 -15.12 -1.19 -4.30
N PHE A 195 -15.03 -0.12 -5.08
CA PHE A 195 -16.20 0.41 -5.79
C PHE A 195 -16.40 -0.43 -7.06
N ILE A 196 -17.22 -1.48 -6.95
CA ILE A 196 -17.93 -2.01 -8.12
C ILE A 196 -19.06 -1.02 -8.41
N VAL A 197 -18.92 -0.26 -9.49
CA VAL A 197 -20.07 0.40 -10.11
C VAL A 197 -20.72 -0.67 -10.99
N THR A 198 -21.88 -1.16 -10.56
CA THR A 198 -22.85 -1.82 -11.45
C THR A 198 -23.44 -0.82 -12.42
#